data_AF-M7ZXH1-F1
#
_entry.id   AF-M7ZXH1-F1
#
_cell.length_a   1.000
_cell.length_b   1.000
_cell.length_c   1.000
_cell.angle_alpha   90.00
_cell.angle_beta   90.00
_cell.angle_gamma   90.00
#
_symmetry.space_group_name_H-M   'P 1'
#
loop_
_entity.id
_entity.type
_entity.pdbx_description
1 polymer ?
#
loop_
_entity_poly.entity_id
_entity_poly.type
_entity_poly.pdbx_seq_one_letter_code
_entity_poly.pdbx_strand_id
1 'polypeptide(L)'
;MAPRRRQSGRSGLATEMAVRGVVLLIAGTDTSALTTEWAMALLVKHPEVTRKVRAEIDANVGMGRLVEESDITNLPYLQCVVKETLRLCPVGPIIPAHEAM
;
A
#
# COMPACT_ATOMS: atom_id res chain seq x y z
N MET A 1 30.35 -24.36 38.60
CA MET A 1 28.90 -24.10 38.53
C MET A 1 28.69 -22.99 37.50
N ALA A 2 28.31 -23.33 36.26
CA ALA A 2 28.26 -22.37 35.14
C ALA A 2 26.81 -22.20 34.63
N PRO A 3 26.32 -20.98 34.39
CA PRO A 3 24.92 -20.76 34.03
C PRO A 3 24.70 -20.91 32.51
N ARG A 4 24.23 -22.09 32.08
CA ARG A 4 23.69 -22.34 30.73
C ARG A 4 22.16 -22.16 30.72
N ARG A 5 21.65 -20.93 30.86
CA ARG A 5 20.19 -20.64 30.74
C ARG A 5 19.86 -19.26 30.13
N ARG A 6 20.64 -18.76 29.16
CA ARG A 6 20.32 -17.48 28.46
C ARG A 6 20.30 -17.51 26.92
N GLN A 7 20.72 -18.59 26.25
CA GLN A 7 20.73 -18.64 24.78
C GLN A 7 19.40 -19.08 24.14
N SER A 8 18.59 -19.92 24.81
CA SER A 8 17.35 -20.46 24.23
C SER A 8 16.22 -19.44 24.03
N GLY A 9 16.18 -18.36 24.82
CA GLY A 9 15.14 -17.32 24.68
C GLY A 9 15.44 -16.30 23.57
N ARG A 10 16.71 -16.15 23.18
CA ARG A 10 17.14 -15.12 22.22
C ARG A 10 17.04 -15.61 20.77
N SER A 11 17.18 -16.92 20.53
CA SER A 11 16.92 -17.55 19.24
C SER A 11 15.43 -17.57 18.88
N GLY A 12 14.55 -17.84 19.85
CA GLY A 12 13.09 -17.78 19.64
C GLY A 12 12.61 -16.40 19.23
N LEU A 13 13.10 -15.35 19.90
CA LEU A 13 12.78 -13.95 19.56
C LEU A 13 13.22 -13.57 18.14
N ALA A 14 14.41 -14.02 17.71
CA ALA A 14 14.90 -13.75 16.35
C ALA A 14 14.02 -14.42 15.29
N THR A 15 13.58 -15.66 15.53
CA THR A 15 12.66 -16.38 14.63
C THR A 15 11.30 -15.70 14.57
N GLU A 16 10.73 -15.27 15.70
CA GLU A 16 9.46 -14.55 15.71
C GLU A 16 9.53 -13.22 14.95
N MET A 17 10.61 -12.45 15.14
CA MET A 17 10.83 -11.22 14.40
C MET A 17 10.96 -11.47 12.90
N ALA A 18 11.64 -12.55 12.50
CA ALA A 18 11.75 -12.94 11.10
C ALA A 18 10.38 -13.32 10.51
N VAL A 19 9.59 -14.12 11.22
CA VAL A 19 8.24 -14.51 10.78
C VAL A 19 7.34 -13.28 10.64
N ARG A 20 7.33 -12.38 11.64
CA ARG A 20 6.56 -11.13 11.58
C ARG A 20 7.01 -10.25 10.41
N GLY A 21 8.33 -10.14 10.19
CA GLY A 21 8.88 -9.38 9.06
C GLY A 21 8.40 -9.91 7.72
N VAL A 22 8.43 -11.23 7.52
CA VAL A 22 7.96 -11.86 6.28
C VAL A 22 6.46 -11.62 6.06
N VAL A 23 5.64 -11.74 7.11
CA VAL A 23 4.19 -11.48 7.02
C VAL A 23 3.91 -10.03 6.61
N LEU A 24 4.63 -9.06 7.19
CA LEU A 24 4.47 -7.64 6.84
C LEU A 24 4.85 -7.36 5.37
N LEU A 25 5.93 -7.98 4.89
CA LEU A 25 6.36 -7.82 3.50
C LEU A 25 5.36 -8.40 2.51
N ILE A 26 4.85 -9.60 2.77
CA ILE A 26 3.85 -10.25 1.89
C ILE A 26 2.56 -9.43 1.89
N ALA A 27 2.05 -9.06 3.07
CA ALA A 27 0.79 -8.32 3.18
C ALA A 27 0.84 -6.93 2.51
N GLY A 28 2.00 -6.26 2.53
CA GLY A 28 2.17 -4.91 1.97
C GLY A 28 2.57 -4.87 0.50
N THR A 29 3.37 -5.84 0.02
CA THR A 29 3.97 -5.77 -1.31
C THR A 29 2.97 -6.13 -2.41
N ASP A 30 2.36 -7.32 -2.32
CA ASP A 30 1.48 -7.82 -3.39
C ASP A 30 0.21 -6.96 -3.51
N THR A 31 -0.36 -6.53 -2.38
CA THR A 31 -1.56 -5.69 -2.35
C THR A 31 -1.31 -4.31 -2.97
N SER A 32 -0.20 -3.66 -2.63
CA SER A 32 0.16 -2.33 -3.16
C SER A 32 0.53 -2.39 -4.64
N ALA A 33 1.24 -3.44 -5.07
CA ALA A 33 1.62 -3.64 -6.46
C ALA A 33 0.37 -3.83 -7.35
N LEU A 34 -0.53 -4.73 -6.97
CA LEU A 34 -1.77 -4.98 -7.71
C LEU A 34 -2.68 -3.73 -7.74
N THR A 35 -2.74 -2.97 -6.64
CA THR A 35 -3.55 -1.74 -6.59
C THR A 35 -3.03 -0.71 -7.60
N THR A 36 -1.70 -0.57 -7.67
CA THR A 36 -1.06 0.35 -8.60
C THR A 36 -1.24 -0.10 -10.05
N GLU A 37 -1.14 -1.40 -10.31
CA GLU A 37 -1.39 -1.99 -11.64
C GLU A 37 -2.81 -1.69 -12.11
N TRP A 38 -3.82 -1.94 -11.27
CA TRP A 38 -5.21 -1.62 -11.59
C TRP A 38 -5.44 -0.12 -11.77
N ALA A 39 -4.86 0.72 -10.92
CA ALA A 39 -4.97 2.18 -11.05
C ALA A 39 -4.45 2.65 -12.41
N MET A 40 -3.28 2.16 -12.83
CA MET A 40 -2.69 2.48 -14.14
C MET A 40 -3.56 1.95 -15.29
N ALA A 41 -4.05 0.71 -15.20
CA ALA A 41 -4.93 0.13 -16.21
C ALA A 41 -6.23 0.95 -16.38
N LEU A 42 -6.85 1.37 -15.28
CA LEU A 42 -8.05 2.21 -15.30
C LEU A 42 -7.76 3.60 -15.88
N LEU A 43 -6.65 4.23 -15.51
CA LEU A 43 -6.26 5.54 -16.05
C LEU A 43 -6.01 5.50 -17.56
N VAL A 44 -5.33 4.47 -18.06
CA VAL A 44 -5.11 4.27 -19.50
C VAL A 44 -6.44 4.06 -20.23
N LYS A 45 -7.38 3.32 -19.62
CA LYS A 45 -8.72 3.07 -20.18
C LYS A 45 -9.63 4.31 -20.16
N HIS A 46 -9.39 5.25 -19.26
CA HIS A 46 -10.22 6.45 -19.03
C HIS A 46 -9.42 7.76 -19.20
N PRO A 47 -9.11 8.17 -20.45
CA PRO A 47 -8.28 9.36 -20.72
C PRO A 47 -8.82 10.66 -20.13
N GLU A 48 -10.14 10.80 -20.01
CA GLU A 48 -10.79 11.95 -19.39
C GLU A 48 -10.48 12.06 -17.89
N VAL A 49 -10.38 10.94 -17.18
CA VAL A 49 -9.99 10.87 -15.76
C VAL A 49 -8.50 11.19 -15.63
N THR A 50 -7.68 10.61 -16.50
CA THR A 50 -6.23 10.90 -16.54
C THR A 50 -5.94 12.37 -16.75
N ARG A 51 -6.65 13.04 -17.67
CA ARG A 51 -6.50 14.48 -17.89
C ARG A 51 -6.89 15.30 -16.65
N LYS A 52 -7.94 14.90 -15.92
CA LYS A 52 -8.36 15.58 -14.68
C LYS A 52 -7.34 15.42 -13.56
N VAL A 53 -6.81 14.20 -13.36
CA VAL A 53 -5.73 13.96 -12.38
C VAL A 53 -4.49 14.78 -12.73
N ARG A 54 -4.08 14.78 -14.00
CA ARG A 54 -2.93 15.57 -14.48
C ARG A 54 -3.14 17.05 -14.21
N ALA A 55 -4.32 17.59 -14.52
CA ALA A 55 -4.65 18.99 -14.28
C ALA A 55 -4.62 19.36 -12.79
N GLU A 56 -5.11 18.48 -11.90
CA GLU A 56 -5.01 18.70 -10.45
C GLU A 56 -3.55 18.73 -9.98
N ILE A 57 -2.72 17.79 -10.44
CA ILE A 57 -1.30 17.75 -10.09
C ILE A 57 -0.58 19.01 -10.60
N ASP A 58 -0.83 19.40 -11.85
CA ASP A 58 -0.17 20.56 -12.46
C ASP A 58 -0.61 21.87 -11.79
N ALA A 59 -1.85 21.95 -11.29
CA ALA A 59 -2.34 23.11 -10.56
C ALA A 59 -1.77 23.23 -9.14
N ASN A 60 -1.55 22.10 -8.45
CA ASN A 60 -1.21 22.10 -7.02
C ASN A 60 0.29 21.89 -6.76
N VAL A 61 0.99 21.16 -7.63
CA VAL A 61 2.43 20.87 -7.51
C VAL A 61 3.25 21.66 -8.55
N GLY A 62 2.66 21.93 -9.71
CA GLY A 62 3.36 22.55 -10.85
C GLY A 62 4.24 21.57 -11.62
N MET A 63 5.00 22.08 -12.58
CA MET A 63 5.90 21.28 -13.44
C MET A 63 7.37 21.32 -13.02
N GLY A 64 7.72 22.06 -11.97
CA GLY A 64 9.10 22.29 -11.56
C GLY A 64 9.70 21.19 -10.68
N ARG A 65 8.88 20.26 -10.17
CA ARG A 65 9.30 19.13 -9.33
C ARG A 65 8.34 17.95 -9.44
N LEU A 66 8.76 16.81 -8.92
CA LEU A 66 7.90 15.64 -8.76
C LEU A 66 6.98 15.79 -7.54
N VAL A 67 5.89 15.03 -7.55
CA VAL A 67 4.94 14.93 -6.43
C VAL A 67 5.63 14.30 -5.22
N GLU A 68 5.43 14.89 -4.05
CA GLU A 68 5.90 14.38 -2.76
C GLU A 68 4.72 13.94 -1.88
N GLU A 69 4.99 13.18 -0.82
CA GLU A 69 3.95 12.67 0.08
C GLU A 69 3.17 13.80 0.77
N SER A 70 3.84 14.92 1.07
CA SER A 70 3.24 16.12 1.66
C SER A 70 2.14 16.73 0.78
N ASP A 71 2.22 16.56 -0.54
CA ASP A 71 1.27 17.10 -1.51
C ASP A 71 -0.05 16.35 -1.54
N ILE A 72 -0.11 15.11 -1.05
CA ILE A 72 -1.28 14.23 -1.15
C ILE A 72 -2.53 14.90 -0.56
N THR A 73 -2.37 15.66 0.52
CA THR A 73 -3.46 16.41 1.16
C THR A 73 -4.13 17.42 0.23
N ASN A 74 -3.38 17.95 -0.75
CA ASN A 74 -3.84 18.90 -1.75
C ASN A 74 -4.29 18.22 -3.06
N LEU A 75 -4.30 16.89 -3.14
CA LEU A 75 -4.68 16.14 -4.35
C LEU A 75 -5.94 15.29 -4.12
N PRO A 76 -7.11 15.89 -3.82
CA PRO A 76 -8.31 15.15 -3.47
C PRO A 76 -8.86 14.31 -4.63
N TYR A 77 -8.72 14.73 -5.88
CA TYR A 77 -9.18 13.96 -7.04
C TYR A 77 -8.30 12.72 -7.26
N LEU A 78 -6.98 12.84 -7.10
CA LEU A 78 -6.09 11.67 -7.08
C LEU A 78 -6.49 10.68 -5.98
N GLN A 79 -6.80 11.15 -4.77
CA GLN A 79 -7.30 10.27 -3.71
C GLN A 79 -8.60 9.58 -4.08
N CYS A 80 -9.52 10.27 -4.77
CA CYS A 80 -10.75 9.69 -5.29
C CYS A 80 -10.46 8.59 -6.33
N VAL A 81 -9.49 8.77 -7.22
CA VAL A 81 -9.09 7.74 -8.19
C VAL A 81 -8.55 6.50 -7.50
N VAL A 82 -7.72 6.65 -6.47
CA VAL A 82 -7.22 5.51 -5.68
C VAL A 82 -8.37 4.77 -4.98
N LYS A 83 -9.28 5.51 -4.33
CA LYS A 83 -10.46 4.94 -3.67
C LYS A 83 -11.37 4.21 -4.65
N GLU A 84 -11.59 4.78 -5.83
CA GLU A 84 -12.44 4.19 -6.86
C GLU A 84 -11.78 2.94 -7.48
N THR A 85 -10.47 2.94 -7.62
CA THR A 85 -9.70 1.74 -8.02
C THR A 85 -9.93 0.61 -7.03
N LEU A 86 -9.82 0.88 -5.72
CA LEU A 86 -10.08 -0.12 -4.68
C LEU A 86 -11.54 -0.60 -4.67
N ARG A 87 -12.50 0.28 -5.02
CA ARG A 87 -13.92 -0.08 -5.13
C ARG A 87 -14.21 -1.00 -6.32
N LEU A 88 -13.60 -0.73 -7.48
CA LEU A 88 -13.82 -1.47 -8.72
C LEU A 88 -12.99 -2.76 -8.80
N CYS A 89 -11.76 -2.72 -8.28
CA CYS A 89 -10.74 -3.76 -8.40
C CYS A 89 -10.15 -4.06 -7.01
N PRO A 90 -10.91 -4.73 -6.12
CA PRO A 90 -10.40 -5.09 -4.80
C PRO A 90 -9.29 -6.13 -4.92
N VAL A 91 -8.09 -5.82 -4.40
CA VAL A 91 -6.88 -6.67 -4.48
C VAL A 91 -6.80 -7.76 -3.39
N GLY A 92 -7.90 -7.97 -2.67
CA GLY A 92 -8.01 -8.99 -1.64
C GLY A 92 -9.39 -8.97 -0.98
N PRO A 93 -9.71 -9.96 -0.13
CA PRO A 93 -10.93 -9.95 0.67
C PRO A 93 -10.98 -8.69 1.55
N ILE A 94 -12.11 -7.99 1.54
CA ILE A 94 -12.33 -6.82 2.41
C ILE A 94 -12.24 -7.23 3.89
N ILE A 95 -12.68 -8.45 4.19
CA ILE A 95 -12.61 -9.06 5.52
C ILE A 95 -12.05 -10.47 5.33
N PRO A 96 -10.91 -10.83 5.93
CA PRO A 96 -10.43 -12.21 5.96
C PRO A 96 -11.46 -13.14 6.60
N ALA A 97 -11.38 -14.44 6.30
CA ALA A 97 -12.22 -15.43 6.97
C ALA A 97 -12.04 -15.28 8.50
N HIS A 98 -13.14 -15.01 9.19
CA HIS A 98 -13.20 -14.97 10.64
C HIS A 98 -13.93 -16.22 11.12
N GLU A 99 -13.46 -16.83 12.20
CA GLU A 99 -14.25 -17.83 12.90
C GLU A 99 -15.18 -17.09 13.87
N ALA A 100 -16.49 -17.30 13.73
CA ALA A 100 -17.45 -16.91 14.74
C ALA A 100 -17.40 -17.99 15.84
N MET A 101 -17.02 -17.57 17.05
CA MET A 101 -16.98 -18.46 18.22
C MET A 101 -18.38 -18.69 18.79
#